data_AF-A0A1F6Y405-F1
#
_entry.id   AF-A0A1F6Y405-F1
#
_cell.length_a   1.000
_cell.length_b   1.000
_cell.length_c   1.000
_cell.angle_alpha   90.00
_cell.angle_beta   90.00
_cell.angle_gamma   90.00
#
_symmetry.space_group_name_H-M   'P 1'
#
loop_
_entity.id
_entity.type
_entity.pdbx_description
1 polymer ?
#
loop_
_entity_poly.entity_id
_entity_poly.type
_entity_poly.pdbx_seq_one_letter_code
_entity_poly.pdbx_strand_id
1 'polypeptide(L)'
;MREKLPISKSKEQLIKGVNPIFACIGTLEDFENSLKTAPHINDDFGLNNVQNVDWFRGHTEYEGSLGAGPGTYIISPINTFNKLSRGFYCCTGLIVAGITPDGQKISFLTHQDPHMLVPSLRDKFMSDLKQRLNDMKKRCKNGTIDAVIVGGEVNDISIENVYIDSIKLLGKEVQENLGFEPMVINGPKISMLRDTVGYDNENRRIYFIRPETTQVEHSSAEDFIPSDFPANKVDKYKNKWR
;
A
#
# COMPACT_ATOMS: atom_id res chain seq x y z
N MET A 1 -6.40 -20.34 5.07
CA MET A 1 -5.48 -19.28 5.55
C MET A 1 -4.11 -19.57 4.96
N ARG A 2 -3.73 -18.84 3.90
CA ARG A 2 -2.42 -19.00 3.24
C ARG A 2 -1.31 -18.35 4.07
N GLU A 3 -0.11 -18.86 3.92
CA GLU A 3 1.11 -18.64 4.72
C GLU A 3 1.35 -17.19 5.22
N LYS A 4 1.78 -17.07 6.49
CA LYS A 4 2.35 -15.83 7.05
C LYS A 4 3.83 -15.79 6.71
N LEU A 5 4.21 -15.11 5.63
CA LEU A 5 5.62 -14.98 5.29
C LEU A 5 6.17 -13.63 5.80
N PRO A 6 7.29 -13.63 6.55
CA PRO A 6 8.00 -12.40 6.84
C PRO A 6 8.61 -11.91 5.53
N ILE A 7 8.13 -10.77 5.05
CA ILE A 7 8.54 -10.26 3.77
C ILE A 7 9.80 -9.40 3.99
N SER A 8 10.93 -9.87 3.42
CA SER A 8 12.26 -9.26 3.15
C SER A 8 12.88 -8.22 4.13
N LYS A 9 13.95 -7.50 3.68
CA LYS A 9 14.97 -6.72 4.43
C LYS A 9 14.48 -5.73 5.49
N SER A 10 13.17 -5.50 5.60
CA SER A 10 12.57 -4.60 6.59
C SER A 10 12.95 -4.92 8.03
N LYS A 11 13.16 -6.20 8.35
CA LYS A 11 13.57 -6.61 9.70
C LYS A 11 14.90 -6.04 10.15
N GLU A 12 15.81 -5.72 9.22
CA GLU A 12 17.13 -5.19 9.57
C GLU A 12 17.07 -3.71 9.99
N GLN A 13 16.08 -2.95 9.51
CA GLN A 13 15.88 -1.55 9.91
C GLN A 13 15.03 -1.37 11.17
N LEU A 14 14.26 -2.39 11.56
CA LEU A 14 13.35 -2.31 12.70
C LEU A 14 14.06 -2.68 14.00
N ILE A 15 13.86 -1.87 15.04
CA ILE A 15 14.38 -2.20 16.37
C ILE A 15 13.70 -3.47 16.91
N LYS A 16 14.44 -4.20 17.77
CA LYS A 16 13.96 -5.43 18.40
C LYS A 16 12.59 -5.23 19.05
N GLY A 17 11.65 -6.12 18.74
CA GLY A 17 10.29 -6.09 19.29
C GLY A 17 9.27 -5.31 18.44
N VAL A 18 9.71 -4.61 17.39
CA VAL A 18 8.79 -4.02 16.41
C VAL A 18 8.56 -5.00 15.27
N ASN A 19 7.29 -5.31 15.02
CA ASN A 19 6.89 -6.16 13.92
C ASN A 19 6.94 -5.38 12.59
N PRO A 20 7.41 -5.99 11.49
CA PRO A 20 7.25 -5.42 10.16
C PRO A 20 5.77 -5.37 9.78
N ILE A 21 5.46 -4.63 8.73
CA ILE A 21 4.14 -4.69 8.11
C ILE A 21 3.97 -6.07 7.46
N PHE A 22 2.88 -6.76 7.83
CA PHE A 22 2.51 -8.03 7.22
C PHE A 22 1.38 -7.83 6.20
N ALA A 23 1.36 -8.59 5.12
CA ALA A 23 0.23 -8.63 4.20
C ALA A 23 -0.52 -9.95 4.26
N CYS A 24 -1.85 -9.84 4.17
CA CYS A 24 -2.76 -10.94 3.93
C CYS A 24 -3.49 -10.65 2.62
N ILE A 25 -3.40 -11.58 1.66
CA ILE A 25 -4.07 -11.50 0.37
C ILE A 25 -5.09 -12.62 0.31
N GLY A 26 -6.31 -12.31 -0.08
CA GLY A 26 -7.41 -13.28 -0.18
C GLY A 26 -8.61 -12.70 -0.93
N THR A 27 -9.60 -13.55 -1.18
CA THR A 27 -10.91 -13.14 -1.67
C THR A 27 -11.76 -12.57 -0.52
N LEU A 28 -12.88 -11.90 -0.82
CA LEU A 28 -13.81 -11.49 0.23
C LEU A 28 -14.27 -12.70 1.07
N GLU A 29 -14.58 -13.81 0.40
CA GLU A 29 -14.97 -15.07 1.05
C GLU A 29 -13.87 -15.64 1.94
N ASP A 30 -12.58 -15.56 1.55
CA ASP A 30 -11.45 -15.99 2.39
C ASP A 30 -11.43 -15.23 3.73
N PHE A 31 -11.70 -13.93 3.69
CA PHE A 31 -11.74 -13.10 4.89
C PHE A 31 -12.98 -13.37 5.73
N GLU A 32 -14.17 -13.48 5.11
CA GLU A 32 -15.42 -13.83 5.80
C GLU A 32 -15.33 -15.18 6.51
N ASN A 33 -14.76 -16.19 5.85
CA ASN A 33 -14.61 -17.52 6.40
C ASN A 33 -13.52 -17.64 7.48
N SER A 34 -12.49 -16.79 7.44
CA SER A 34 -11.41 -16.81 8.43
C SER A 34 -11.70 -15.98 9.67
N LEU A 35 -12.64 -15.04 9.59
CA LEU A 35 -13.03 -14.14 10.67
C LEU A 35 -14.39 -14.49 11.28
N LYS A 36 -14.80 -15.77 11.28
CA LYS A 36 -16.11 -16.29 11.77
C LYS A 36 -16.51 -15.89 13.22
N THR A 37 -15.66 -15.19 13.97
CA THR A 37 -15.97 -14.60 15.28
C THR A 37 -16.12 -13.08 15.29
N ALA A 38 -15.90 -12.40 14.15
CA ALA A 38 -16.08 -10.96 14.00
C ALA A 38 -17.44 -10.67 13.34
N PRO A 39 -18.38 -10.02 14.04
CA PRO A 39 -19.68 -9.68 13.47
C PRO A 39 -19.47 -8.66 12.35
N HIS A 40 -19.85 -9.04 11.13
CA HIS A 40 -19.86 -8.21 9.93
C HIS A 40 -18.49 -7.68 9.51
N ILE A 41 -17.82 -8.43 8.62
CA ILE A 41 -16.97 -7.81 7.61
C ILE A 41 -17.92 -7.03 6.68
N ASN A 42 -18.40 -5.87 7.14
CA ASN A 42 -18.92 -4.85 6.23
C ASN A 42 -17.78 -4.43 5.29
N ASP A 43 -18.06 -3.52 4.35
CA ASP A 43 -17.10 -3.03 3.36
C ASP A 43 -15.71 -2.62 3.92
N ASP A 44 -15.57 -2.48 5.24
CA ASP A 44 -14.39 -2.09 5.99
C ASP A 44 -13.58 -3.24 6.63
N PHE A 45 -13.73 -4.48 6.15
CA PHE A 45 -12.90 -5.64 6.57
C PHE A 45 -13.06 -6.10 8.03
N GLY A 46 -14.13 -5.68 8.72
CA GLY A 46 -14.23 -5.87 10.18
C GLY A 46 -13.19 -5.07 10.97
N LEU A 47 -12.50 -4.13 10.31
CA LEU A 47 -11.65 -3.15 10.98
C LEU A 47 -12.56 -2.17 11.71
N ASN A 48 -12.24 -1.92 12.98
CA ASN A 48 -12.88 -0.87 13.75
C ASN A 48 -12.17 0.47 13.49
N ASN A 49 -12.86 1.59 13.69
CA ASN A 49 -12.28 2.94 13.63
C ASN A 49 -11.50 3.22 12.32
N VAL A 50 -12.17 3.00 11.19
CA VAL A 50 -11.57 3.06 9.86
C VAL A 50 -11.73 4.46 9.27
N GLN A 51 -10.66 4.91 8.64
CA GLN A 51 -10.65 6.06 7.76
C GLN A 51 -10.62 5.58 6.31
N ASN A 52 -11.70 5.86 5.59
CA ASN A 52 -11.75 5.66 4.14
C ASN A 52 -10.81 6.67 3.47
N VAL A 53 -10.03 6.23 2.51
CA VAL A 53 -9.12 7.07 1.73
C VAL A 53 -9.69 7.06 0.32
N ASP A 54 -10.74 7.85 0.14
CA ASP A 54 -11.51 7.89 -1.11
C ASP A 54 -10.79 8.74 -2.16
N TRP A 55 -10.00 8.07 -2.98
CA TRP A 55 -9.34 8.68 -4.13
C TRP A 55 -10.32 9.26 -5.17
N PHE A 56 -11.51 8.67 -5.32
CA PHE A 56 -12.51 9.17 -6.27
C PHE A 56 -13.06 10.53 -5.85
N ARG A 57 -13.19 10.77 -4.53
CA ARG A 57 -13.67 12.05 -3.99
C ARG A 57 -12.55 13.06 -3.72
N GLY A 58 -11.32 12.59 -3.55
CA GLY A 58 -10.14 13.42 -3.28
C GLY A 58 -10.09 13.95 -1.85
N HIS A 59 -9.25 14.97 -1.61
CA HIS A 59 -8.89 15.49 -0.28
C HIS A 59 -10.01 16.15 0.54
N THR A 60 -11.27 16.04 0.11
CA THR A 60 -12.42 16.72 0.73
C THR A 60 -13.03 15.95 1.91
N GLU A 61 -12.68 14.67 2.09
CA GLU A 61 -13.34 13.83 3.11
C GLU A 61 -12.82 14.01 4.54
N TYR A 62 -11.55 14.43 4.75
CA TYR A 62 -10.98 14.53 6.09
C TYR A 62 -10.01 15.70 6.25
N GLU A 63 -10.15 16.39 7.39
CA GLU A 63 -9.21 17.41 7.83
C GLU A 63 -7.77 16.85 7.86
N GLY A 64 -6.84 17.60 7.26
CA GLY A 64 -5.44 17.22 7.19
C GLY A 64 -5.08 16.21 6.09
N SER A 65 -6.02 15.81 5.22
CA SER A 65 -5.70 15.08 3.99
C SER A 65 -5.00 16.01 2.99
N LEU A 66 -4.11 15.44 2.17
CA LEU A 66 -3.47 16.16 1.05
C LEU A 66 -3.91 15.53 -0.27
N GLY A 67 -4.02 16.32 -1.33
CA GLY A 67 -4.44 15.85 -2.64
C GLY A 67 -4.46 16.95 -3.68
N ALA A 68 -4.73 16.58 -4.93
CA ALA A 68 -4.91 17.51 -6.05
C ALA A 68 -6.32 17.46 -6.67
N GLY A 69 -7.26 16.81 -5.98
CA GLY A 69 -8.66 16.71 -6.39
C GLY A 69 -9.08 15.27 -6.74
N PRO A 70 -10.36 15.07 -7.08
CA PRO A 70 -10.90 13.77 -7.50
C PRO A 70 -10.05 13.08 -8.56
N GLY A 71 -9.77 11.79 -8.37
CA GLY A 71 -9.14 10.98 -9.42
C GLY A 71 -7.66 11.30 -9.69
N THR A 72 -6.97 12.05 -8.82
CA THR A 72 -5.54 12.38 -8.99
C THR A 72 -4.69 11.59 -8.01
N TYR A 73 -4.49 12.13 -6.82
CA TYR A 73 -3.95 11.45 -5.66
C TYR A 73 -4.61 11.95 -4.38
N ILE A 74 -4.55 11.11 -3.36
CA ILE A 74 -4.90 11.44 -1.99
C ILE A 74 -3.83 10.86 -1.06
N ILE A 75 -3.47 11.61 -0.03
CA ILE A 75 -2.60 11.20 1.07
C ILE A 75 -3.37 11.43 2.37
N SER A 76 -3.70 10.34 3.06
CA SER A 76 -4.43 10.42 4.32
C SER A 76 -3.61 11.18 5.39
N PRO A 77 -4.26 11.76 6.40
CA PRO A 77 -3.58 12.24 7.60
C PRO A 77 -2.85 11.10 8.33
N ILE A 78 -1.88 11.51 9.16
CA ILE A 78 -1.17 10.62 10.09
C ILE A 78 -1.93 10.56 11.39
N ASN A 79 -2.56 9.43 11.68
CA ASN A 79 -3.34 9.24 12.90
C ASN A 79 -3.44 7.74 13.27
N THR A 80 -4.17 7.46 14.34
CA THR A 80 -4.38 6.11 14.89
C THR A 80 -5.51 5.34 14.22
N PHE A 81 -6.25 5.95 13.28
CA PHE A 81 -7.31 5.27 12.56
C PHE A 81 -6.74 4.21 11.62
N ASN A 82 -7.46 3.10 11.48
CA ASN A 82 -7.19 2.15 10.42
C ASN A 82 -7.41 2.81 9.05
N LYS A 83 -6.76 2.32 8.00
CA LYS A 83 -6.87 2.91 6.65
C LYS A 83 -7.60 1.95 5.74
N LEU A 84 -8.38 2.50 4.83
CA LEU A 84 -9.11 1.72 3.85
C LEU A 84 -9.14 2.47 2.54
N SER A 85 -8.75 1.82 1.46
CA SER A 85 -8.84 2.40 0.13
C SER A 85 -9.29 1.35 -0.87
N ARG A 86 -10.26 1.72 -1.69
CA ARG A 86 -10.91 0.85 -2.68
C ARG A 86 -10.51 1.28 -4.08
N GLY A 87 -10.61 0.34 -5.02
CA GLY A 87 -10.50 0.70 -6.43
C GLY A 87 -9.08 0.74 -6.96
N PHE A 88 -8.14 -0.02 -6.37
CA PHE A 88 -6.79 -0.15 -6.90
C PHE A 88 -6.81 -1.00 -8.17
N TYR A 89 -7.12 -0.32 -9.28
CA TYR A 89 -7.06 -0.86 -10.62
C TYR A 89 -5.62 -0.79 -11.15
N CYS A 90 -5.33 0.14 -12.06
CA CYS A 90 -3.99 0.55 -12.46
C CYS A 90 -3.28 1.45 -11.42
N CYS A 91 -3.98 1.80 -10.34
CA CYS A 91 -3.50 2.75 -9.33
C CYS A 91 -2.41 2.13 -8.44
N THR A 92 -1.57 2.99 -7.88
CA THR A 92 -0.57 2.61 -6.88
C THR A 92 -0.85 3.31 -5.56
N GLY A 93 -0.30 2.80 -4.47
CA GLY A 93 -0.42 3.39 -3.15
C GLY A 93 0.81 3.10 -2.29
N LEU A 94 0.99 3.90 -1.25
CA LEU A 94 2.04 3.73 -0.26
C LEU A 94 1.40 3.73 1.12
N ILE A 95 1.71 2.72 1.92
CA ILE A 95 1.35 2.66 3.34
C ILE A 95 2.63 2.84 4.13
N VAL A 96 2.62 3.78 5.07
CA VAL A 96 3.73 4.01 6.00
C VAL A 96 3.18 3.98 7.40
N ALA A 97 3.81 3.21 8.28
CA ALA A 97 3.37 3.05 9.66
C ALA A 97 4.53 3.11 10.63
N GLY A 98 4.30 3.65 11.82
CA GLY A 98 5.31 3.80 12.85
C GLY A 98 4.72 3.87 14.25
N ILE A 99 5.59 3.93 15.25
CA ILE A 99 5.21 3.96 16.67
C ILE A 99 5.72 5.26 17.28
N THR A 100 4.84 6.03 17.90
CA THR A 100 5.17 7.29 18.57
C THR A 100 5.94 7.08 19.88
N PRO A 101 6.58 8.12 20.46
CA PRO A 101 7.23 8.08 21.77
C PRO A 101 6.39 7.45 22.90
N ASP A 102 5.10 7.78 22.95
CA ASP A 102 4.12 7.27 23.92
C ASP A 102 3.54 5.88 23.56
N GLY A 103 3.94 5.30 22.43
CA GLY A 103 3.59 3.93 22.05
C GLY A 103 2.36 3.80 21.15
N GLN A 104 1.76 4.91 20.71
CA GLN A 104 0.65 4.88 19.76
C GLN A 104 1.14 4.41 18.38
N LYS A 105 0.35 3.58 17.72
CA LYS A 105 0.59 3.13 16.35
C LYS A 105 -0.15 4.07 15.40
N ILE A 106 0.61 4.68 14.50
CA ILE A 106 0.09 5.65 13.54
C ILE A 106 0.48 5.25 12.13
N SER A 107 -0.36 5.62 11.17
CA SER A 107 -0.06 5.41 9.76
C SER A 107 -0.64 6.51 8.87
N PHE A 108 -0.16 6.54 7.64
CA PHE A 108 -0.86 7.13 6.53
C PHE A 108 -0.88 6.19 5.32
N LEU A 109 -1.84 6.40 4.43
CA LEU A 109 -1.99 5.68 3.17
C LEU A 109 -2.10 6.70 2.03
N THR A 110 -1.43 6.42 0.92
CA THR A 110 -1.63 7.12 -0.36
C THR A 110 -2.39 6.25 -1.34
N HIS A 111 -3.16 6.89 -2.20
CA HIS A 111 -3.76 6.28 -3.38
C HIS A 111 -3.65 7.28 -4.52
N GLN A 112 -2.99 6.88 -5.60
CA GLN A 112 -2.77 7.72 -6.77
C GLN A 112 -2.95 6.90 -8.04
N ASP A 113 -3.50 7.56 -9.07
CA ASP A 113 -3.43 7.07 -10.45
C ASP A 113 -2.16 7.62 -11.09
N PRO A 114 -1.15 6.77 -11.37
CA PRO A 114 0.08 7.21 -12.01
C PRO A 114 -0.12 7.90 -13.36
N HIS A 115 -1.18 7.57 -14.11
CA HIS A 115 -1.48 8.21 -15.41
C HIS A 115 -1.88 9.68 -15.27
N MET A 116 -2.45 10.03 -14.12
CA MET A 116 -2.93 11.39 -13.84
C MET A 116 -1.82 12.30 -13.27
N LEU A 117 -0.63 11.76 -12.97
CA LEU A 117 0.51 12.51 -12.47
C LEU A 117 1.29 13.20 -13.60
N VAL A 118 0.61 14.08 -14.36
CA VAL A 118 1.27 15.04 -15.27
C VAL A 118 2.29 15.90 -14.50
N PRO A 119 3.31 16.50 -15.15
CA PRO A 119 4.45 17.10 -14.44
C PRO A 119 4.10 18.02 -13.26
N SER A 120 3.14 18.93 -13.41
CA SER A 120 2.71 19.83 -12.32
C SER A 120 2.03 19.10 -11.16
N LEU A 121 1.21 18.08 -11.45
CA LEU A 121 0.55 17.26 -10.42
C LEU A 121 1.53 16.31 -9.75
N ARG A 122 2.51 15.81 -10.50
CA ARG A 122 3.62 15.03 -9.98
C ARG A 122 4.41 15.86 -8.97
N ASP A 123 4.86 17.07 -9.32
CA ASP A 123 5.64 17.91 -8.41
C ASP A 123 4.88 18.22 -7.11
N LYS A 124 3.57 18.50 -7.23
CA LYS A 124 2.71 18.69 -6.05
C LYS A 124 2.60 17.42 -5.21
N PHE A 125 2.35 16.27 -5.83
CA PHE A 125 2.32 14.97 -5.15
C PHE A 125 3.62 14.69 -4.40
N MET A 126 4.76 14.92 -5.05
CA MET A 126 6.07 14.71 -4.46
C MET A 126 6.31 15.63 -3.26
N SER A 127 5.93 16.90 -3.36
CA SER A 127 5.99 17.85 -2.24
C SER A 127 5.13 17.39 -1.07
N ASP A 128 3.88 17.01 -1.31
CA ASP A 128 2.95 16.55 -0.28
C ASP A 128 3.41 15.23 0.37
N LEU A 129 3.92 14.29 -0.44
CA LEU A 129 4.46 13.02 0.03
C LEU A 129 5.70 13.23 0.89
N LYS A 130 6.64 14.06 0.43
CA LYS A 130 7.84 14.44 1.19
C LYS A 130 7.47 15.07 2.53
N GLN A 131 6.51 15.98 2.55
CA GLN A 131 6.01 16.56 3.80
C GLN A 131 5.51 15.44 4.74
N ARG A 132 4.66 14.55 4.22
CA ARG A 132 4.06 13.47 5.01
C ARG A 132 5.08 12.49 5.57
N LEU A 133 6.09 12.10 4.78
CA LEU A 133 7.19 11.24 5.21
C LEU A 133 8.02 11.90 6.31
N ASN A 134 8.32 13.20 6.18
CA ASN A 134 9.05 13.95 7.20
C ASN A 134 8.24 14.08 8.50
N ASP A 135 6.93 14.25 8.42
CA ASP A 135 6.06 14.28 9.58
C ASP A 135 6.00 12.92 10.30
N MET A 136 5.96 11.81 9.56
CA MET A 136 6.12 10.47 10.15
C MET A 136 7.46 10.33 10.88
N LYS A 137 8.56 10.73 10.24
CA LYS A 137 9.91 10.67 10.82
C LYS A 137 10.02 11.45 12.13
N LYS A 138 9.40 12.63 12.22
CA LYS A 138 9.38 13.46 13.44
C LYS A 138 8.52 12.87 14.55
N ARG A 139 7.41 12.22 14.20
CA ARG A 139 6.41 11.74 15.17
C ARG A 139 6.71 10.34 15.72
N CYS A 140 7.47 9.53 15.00
CA CYS A 140 7.76 8.16 15.39
C CYS A 140 9.15 8.00 16.02
N LYS A 141 9.28 6.98 16.88
CA LYS A 141 10.57 6.50 17.38
C LYS A 141 11.43 6.01 16.20
N ASN A 142 12.72 6.33 16.23
CA ASN A 142 13.69 5.82 15.25
C ASN A 142 13.66 4.29 15.18
N GLY A 143 13.71 3.75 13.97
CA GLY A 143 13.66 2.30 13.71
C GLY A 143 12.31 1.64 14.03
N THR A 144 11.22 2.40 14.08
CA THR A 144 9.85 1.84 14.18
C THR A 144 9.00 2.04 12.93
N ILE A 145 9.48 2.88 12.02
CA ILE A 145 8.80 3.20 10.76
C ILE A 145 9.07 2.08 9.76
N ASP A 146 8.02 1.65 9.09
CA ASP A 146 8.07 0.71 7.97
C ASP A 146 7.17 1.21 6.85
N ALA A 147 7.46 0.81 5.61
CA ALA A 147 6.77 1.30 4.43
C ALA A 147 6.63 0.22 3.37
N VAL A 148 5.46 0.20 2.74
CA VAL A 148 5.07 -0.80 1.75
C VAL A 148 4.27 -0.13 0.64
N ILE A 149 4.63 -0.44 -0.60
CA ILE A 149 3.97 0.00 -1.82
C ILE A 149 2.96 -1.07 -2.21
N VAL A 150 1.79 -0.63 -2.67
CA VAL A 150 0.64 -1.47 -2.96
C VAL A 150 0.01 -1.12 -4.31
N GLY A 151 -0.70 -2.07 -4.91
CA GLY A 151 -1.44 -1.85 -6.16
C GLY A 151 -0.60 -2.01 -7.43
N GLY A 152 -1.18 -1.62 -8.56
CA GLY A 152 -0.60 -1.77 -9.89
C GLY A 152 -1.20 -2.87 -10.74
N GLU A 153 -1.05 -2.68 -12.05
CA GLU A 153 -1.44 -3.57 -13.15
C GLU A 153 -0.37 -3.46 -14.25
N VAL A 154 -0.12 -4.55 -14.99
CA VAL A 154 0.80 -4.57 -16.15
C VAL A 154 0.18 -5.20 -17.40
N ASN A 155 -1.15 -5.16 -17.53
CA ASN A 155 -1.85 -5.78 -18.65
C ASN A 155 -1.59 -5.15 -20.02
N ASP A 156 -1.01 -3.95 -20.03
CA ASP A 156 -0.62 -3.23 -21.25
C ASP A 156 0.79 -2.68 -21.07
N ILE A 157 1.62 -2.78 -22.12
CA ILE A 157 3.01 -2.27 -22.14
C ILE A 157 3.06 -0.77 -21.79
N SER A 158 2.05 0.01 -22.20
CA SER A 158 1.96 1.43 -21.88
C SER A 158 1.68 1.68 -20.40
N ILE A 159 0.91 0.79 -19.74
CA ILE A 159 0.62 0.83 -18.31
C ILE A 159 1.82 0.32 -17.51
N GLU A 160 2.57 -0.66 -18.04
CA GLU A 160 3.73 -1.25 -17.38
C GLU A 160 4.81 -0.21 -17.04
N ASN A 161 5.18 0.64 -17.98
CA ASN A 161 6.19 1.68 -17.73
C ASN A 161 5.71 2.71 -16.70
N VAL A 162 4.45 3.11 -16.80
CA VAL A 162 3.82 4.08 -15.89
C VAL A 162 3.76 3.53 -14.46
N TYR A 163 3.43 2.25 -14.30
CA TYR A 163 3.48 1.56 -13.01
C TYR A 163 4.90 1.52 -12.45
N ILE A 164 5.88 1.04 -13.23
CA ILE A 164 7.27 0.92 -12.81
C ILE A 164 7.83 2.28 -12.37
N ASP A 165 7.54 3.34 -13.12
CA ASP A 165 7.98 4.69 -12.79
C ASP A 165 7.34 5.19 -11.49
N SER A 166 6.07 4.86 -11.23
CA SER A 166 5.43 5.13 -9.94
C SER A 166 6.11 4.39 -8.78
N ILE A 167 6.39 3.09 -8.93
CA ILE A 167 7.10 2.30 -7.90
C ILE A 167 8.47 2.91 -7.59
N LYS A 168 9.26 3.23 -8.62
CA LYS A 168 10.57 3.87 -8.46
C LYS A 168 10.47 5.22 -7.77
N LEU A 169 9.45 6.01 -8.13
CA LEU A 169 9.22 7.32 -7.56
C LEU A 169 8.92 7.23 -6.05
N LEU A 170 7.99 6.35 -5.65
CA LEU A 170 7.66 6.10 -4.25
C LEU A 170 8.86 5.51 -3.50
N GLY A 171 9.55 4.55 -4.11
CA GLY A 171 10.74 3.90 -3.56
C GLY A 171 11.83 4.91 -3.23
N LYS A 172 12.13 5.80 -4.19
CA LYS A 172 13.10 6.87 -4.03
C LYS A 172 12.75 7.81 -2.86
N GLU A 173 11.50 8.26 -2.77
CA GLU A 173 11.11 9.17 -1.69
C GLU A 173 11.20 8.53 -0.30
N VAL A 174 10.80 7.27 -0.17
CA VAL A 174 10.95 6.54 1.09
C VAL A 174 12.43 6.39 1.43
N GLN A 175 13.28 6.00 0.47
CA GLN A 175 14.72 5.86 0.69
C GLN A 175 15.38 7.19 1.08
N GLU A 176 15.07 8.29 0.41
CA GLU A 176 15.65 9.61 0.69
C GLU A 176 15.19 10.18 2.04
N ASN A 177 13.91 10.03 2.40
CA ASN A 177 13.37 10.65 3.61
C ASN A 177 13.50 9.74 4.84
N LEU A 178 13.30 8.43 4.68
CA LEU A 178 13.27 7.46 5.78
C LEU A 178 14.53 6.58 5.87
N GLY A 179 15.34 6.53 4.82
CA GLY A 179 16.65 5.86 4.84
C GLY A 179 16.64 4.37 4.49
N PHE A 180 15.51 3.85 4.02
CA PHE A 180 15.37 2.44 3.63
C PHE A 180 14.47 2.28 2.40
N GLU A 181 14.60 1.16 1.71
CA GLU A 181 13.78 0.85 0.54
C GLU A 181 12.44 0.25 0.99
N PRO A 182 11.29 0.76 0.51
CA PRO A 182 10.01 0.15 0.80
C PRO A 182 9.88 -1.15 0.01
N MET A 183 9.04 -2.02 0.54
CA MET A 183 8.67 -3.25 -0.14
C MET A 183 7.57 -3.01 -1.16
N VAL A 184 7.61 -3.69 -2.31
CA VAL A 184 6.46 -3.74 -3.19
C VAL A 184 5.68 -4.99 -2.88
N ILE A 185 4.50 -4.79 -2.29
CA ILE A 185 3.55 -5.86 -2.03
C ILE A 185 2.61 -5.89 -3.22
N ASN A 186 2.40 -7.11 -3.73
CA ASN A 186 1.48 -7.36 -4.81
C ASN A 186 1.98 -6.71 -6.12
N GLY A 187 3.03 -7.36 -6.67
CA GLY A 187 3.54 -7.12 -8.02
C GLY A 187 2.45 -7.34 -9.07
N PRO A 188 2.60 -6.74 -10.24
CA PRO A 188 1.49 -6.12 -10.92
C PRO A 188 0.46 -7.14 -11.39
N LYS A 189 -0.80 -6.79 -11.18
CA LYS A 189 -1.93 -7.62 -11.57
C LYS A 189 -1.95 -7.82 -13.10
N ILE A 190 -2.33 -9.04 -13.50
CA ILE A 190 -2.72 -9.37 -14.88
C ILE A 190 -4.26 -9.33 -15.05
N SER A 191 -5.03 -8.97 -14.02
CA SER A 191 -6.49 -8.85 -14.15
C SER A 191 -6.96 -7.41 -14.14
N MET A 192 -8.05 -7.14 -14.87
CA MET A 192 -8.68 -5.82 -14.85
C MET A 192 -9.49 -5.53 -13.58
N LEU A 193 -9.31 -6.36 -12.54
CA LEU A 193 -10.11 -6.31 -11.32
C LEU A 193 -9.52 -5.30 -10.33
N ARG A 194 -10.41 -4.72 -9.53
CA ARG A 194 -10.08 -3.70 -8.55
C ARG A 194 -9.76 -4.36 -7.22
N ASP A 195 -8.55 -4.13 -6.71
CA ASP A 195 -8.21 -4.53 -5.34
C ASP A 195 -8.80 -3.53 -4.33
N THR A 196 -9.14 -4.02 -3.15
CA THR A 196 -9.37 -3.20 -1.96
C THR A 196 -8.27 -3.43 -0.96
N VAL A 197 -7.74 -2.35 -0.38
CA VAL A 197 -6.62 -2.35 0.55
C VAL A 197 -7.06 -1.78 1.89
N GLY A 198 -7.02 -2.59 2.94
CA GLY A 198 -7.21 -2.19 4.32
C GLY A 198 -5.91 -2.26 5.11
N TYR A 199 -5.67 -1.33 6.03
CA TYR A 199 -4.54 -1.35 6.94
C TYR A 199 -5.00 -1.25 8.40
N ASP A 200 -4.59 -2.24 9.18
CA ASP A 200 -4.76 -2.32 10.62
C ASP A 200 -3.50 -1.80 11.32
N ASN A 201 -3.64 -0.65 11.97
CA ASN A 201 -2.57 -0.03 12.74
C ASN A 201 -2.12 -0.92 13.89
N GLU A 202 -3.08 -1.51 14.62
CA GLU A 202 -2.80 -2.25 15.83
C GLU A 202 -1.98 -3.51 15.55
N ASN A 203 -2.33 -4.22 14.49
CA ASN A 203 -1.64 -5.45 14.12
C ASN A 203 -0.54 -5.25 13.06
N ARG A 204 -0.31 -4.01 12.61
CA ARG A 204 0.57 -3.65 11.48
C ARG A 204 0.34 -4.57 10.29
N ARG A 205 -0.93 -4.72 9.90
CA ARG A 205 -1.35 -5.71 8.90
C ARG A 205 -2.11 -5.05 7.77
N ILE A 206 -1.73 -5.38 6.54
CA ILE A 206 -2.48 -5.06 5.34
C ILE A 206 -3.38 -6.23 4.97
N TYR A 207 -4.60 -5.89 4.61
CA TYR A 207 -5.60 -6.77 4.04
C TYR A 207 -5.80 -6.37 2.58
N PHE A 208 -5.57 -7.31 1.67
CA PHE A 208 -5.82 -7.15 0.25
C PHE A 208 -6.94 -8.07 -0.17
N ILE A 209 -8.11 -7.49 -0.47
CA ILE A 209 -9.15 -8.23 -1.17
C ILE A 209 -8.88 -8.15 -2.66
N ARG A 210 -8.65 -9.32 -3.23
CA ARG A 210 -8.61 -9.55 -4.66
C ARG A 210 -9.87 -10.33 -5.03
N PRO A 211 -10.75 -9.79 -5.88
CA PRO A 211 -11.86 -10.57 -6.40
C PRO A 211 -11.32 -11.81 -7.13
N GLU A 212 -12.02 -12.94 -7.05
CA GLU A 212 -11.60 -14.16 -7.73
C GLU A 212 -11.38 -13.88 -9.23
N THR A 213 -10.13 -13.99 -9.67
CA THR A 213 -9.84 -14.08 -11.08
C THR A 213 -10.20 -15.50 -11.49
N THR A 214 -11.25 -15.64 -12.30
CA THR A 214 -11.73 -16.92 -12.86
C THR A 214 -10.67 -17.67 -13.71
N GLN A 215 -9.43 -17.17 -13.79
CA GLN A 215 -8.36 -17.72 -14.63
C GLN A 215 -6.97 -17.78 -13.99
N VAL A 216 -6.78 -17.45 -12.71
CA VAL A 216 -5.45 -17.58 -12.08
C VAL A 216 -5.57 -18.46 -10.83
N GLU A 217 -5.45 -19.76 -11.06
CA GLU A 217 -5.01 -20.69 -10.03
C GLU A 217 -3.63 -20.20 -9.57
N HIS A 218 -3.44 -19.97 -8.27
CA HIS A 218 -2.16 -19.65 -7.62
C HIS A 218 -1.76 -18.17 -7.47
N SER A 219 -2.47 -17.42 -6.63
CA SER A 219 -1.81 -16.39 -5.80
C SER A 219 -0.94 -17.09 -4.74
N SER A 220 0.28 -17.45 -5.13
CA SER A 220 1.32 -17.93 -4.23
C SER A 220 2.13 -16.74 -3.68
N ALA A 221 2.82 -16.92 -2.57
CA ALA A 221 3.63 -15.87 -1.95
C ALA A 221 4.90 -15.47 -2.74
N GLU A 222 4.95 -15.75 -4.04
CA GLU A 222 6.04 -15.40 -4.94
C GLU A 222 5.84 -14.00 -5.59
N ASP A 223 4.74 -13.31 -5.28
CA ASP A 223 4.38 -11.97 -5.82
C ASP A 223 5.04 -10.80 -5.09
N PHE A 224 5.94 -11.06 -4.13
CA PHE A 224 6.65 -10.02 -3.39
C PHE A 224 7.96 -9.65 -4.09
N ILE A 225 8.09 -8.37 -4.44
CA ILE A 225 9.22 -7.88 -5.20
C ILE A 225 9.87 -6.71 -4.45
N PRO A 226 11.21 -6.67 -4.33
CA PRO A 226 11.93 -5.47 -3.91
C PRO A 226 11.62 -4.26 -4.81
N SER A 227 11.68 -3.02 -4.27
CA SER A 227 11.43 -1.80 -5.05
C SER A 227 12.53 -1.46 -6.05
N ASP A 228 13.72 -2.06 -5.93
CA ASP A 228 14.82 -2.01 -6.91
C ASP A 228 14.61 -2.97 -8.10
N PHE A 229 13.41 -3.51 -8.28
CA PHE A 229 13.10 -4.42 -9.38
C PHE A 229 13.41 -3.78 -10.73
N PRO A 230 14.40 -4.32 -11.47
CA PRO A 230 14.75 -3.73 -12.74
C PRO A 230 13.67 -4.10 -13.76
N ALA A 231 13.17 -3.11 -14.50
CA ALA A 231 12.09 -3.26 -15.49
C ALA A 231 12.35 -4.43 -16.47
N ASN A 232 13.61 -4.69 -16.80
CA ASN A 232 14.03 -5.79 -17.67
C ASN A 232 13.89 -7.20 -17.06
N LYS A 233 13.50 -7.33 -15.80
CA LYS A 233 13.17 -8.59 -15.15
C LYS A 233 11.67 -8.84 -15.06
N VAL A 234 10.81 -7.89 -15.42
CA VAL A 234 9.36 -8.11 -15.46
C VAL A 234 9.02 -9.35 -16.29
N ASP A 235 9.63 -9.51 -17.47
CA ASP A 235 9.42 -10.69 -18.32
C ASP A 235 9.87 -12.02 -17.70
N LYS A 236 10.88 -12.00 -16.82
CA LYS A 236 11.35 -13.20 -16.11
C LYS A 236 10.34 -13.69 -15.06
N TYR A 237 9.53 -12.80 -14.52
CA TYR A 237 8.52 -13.10 -13.51
C TYR A 237 7.08 -13.05 -14.07
N LYS A 238 6.86 -12.53 -15.28
CA LYS A 238 5.55 -12.54 -15.99
C LYS A 238 4.93 -13.93 -16.05
N ASN A 239 5.73 -14.98 -16.22
CA ASN A 239 5.24 -16.37 -16.26
C ASN A 239 4.84 -16.93 -14.89
N LYS A 240 5.24 -16.27 -13.79
CA LYS A 240 4.84 -16.62 -12.42
C LYS A 240 3.58 -15.89 -11.96
N TRP A 241 3.17 -14.86 -12.69
CA TRP A 241 1.98 -14.04 -12.42
C TRP A 241 0.79 -14.40 -13.34
N ARG A 242 1.02 -15.33 -14.28
CA ARG A 242 0.03 -15.97 -15.14
C ARG A 242 -0.69 -17.12 -14.45
#